data_AF-A0A535X2G5-F1
#
_entry.id   AF-A0A535X2G5-F1
#
_cell.length_a   1.000
_cell.length_b   1.000
_cell.length_c   1.000
_cell.angle_alpha   90.00
_cell.angle_beta   90.00
_cell.angle_gamma   90.00
#
_symmetry.space_group_name_H-M   'P 1'
#
loop_
_entity.id
_entity.type
_entity.pdbx_description
1 polymer ?
#
loop_
_entity_poly.entity_id
_entity_poly.type
_entity_poly.pdbx_seq_one_letter_code
_entity_poly.pdbx_strand_id
1 'polypeptide(L)'
;MADWAAIEREVIDGYFRFSPNHARVAGDHHFDGVVGDPSGTTIQARIEEIDIQLEKLERLNGLSPDQAADRQGLVVQLKTSRLELTELRRPFNEPMFYTGFDSELDVSSYLKRPYAPIGERLEALRQHLAGYSGYLEAARDNLEPSLPRPNLEIAIEAAAGQADYLDGEVRTAAAGDADTIRAIDQAVVETRAAV
;
A
#
# COMPACT_ATOMS: atom_id res chain seq x y z
N MET A 1 33.29 5.85 -4.05
CA MET A 1 31.97 5.20 -3.91
C MET A 1 30.91 6.15 -4.43
N ALA A 2 30.54 6.02 -5.70
CA ALA A 2 29.60 6.92 -6.37
C ALA A 2 28.17 6.35 -6.46
N ASP A 3 27.88 5.21 -5.82
CA ASP A 3 26.67 4.41 -6.08
C ASP A 3 25.77 4.17 -4.86
N TRP A 4 26.22 4.44 -3.62
CA TRP A 4 25.40 4.15 -2.42
C TRP A 4 24.02 4.81 -2.47
N ALA A 5 23.99 6.12 -2.66
CA ALA A 5 22.75 6.89 -2.66
C ALA A 5 21.79 6.47 -3.80
N ALA A 6 22.32 5.99 -4.93
CA ALA A 6 21.52 5.48 -6.03
C ALA A 6 20.90 4.12 -5.69
N ILE A 7 21.69 3.22 -5.09
CA ILE A 7 21.22 1.90 -4.65
C ILE A 7 20.17 2.02 -3.54
N GLU A 8 20.45 2.85 -2.54
CA GLU A 8 19.54 3.12 -1.44
C GLU A 8 18.19 3.62 -1.96
N ARG A 9 18.21 4.61 -2.86
CA ARG A 9 16.99 5.12 -3.50
C ARG A 9 16.27 4.05 -4.31
N GLU A 10 16.99 3.26 -5.10
CA GLU A 10 16.40 2.17 -5.90
C GLU A 10 15.65 1.16 -5.02
N VAL A 11 16.20 0.81 -3.85
CA VAL A 11 15.57 -0.11 -2.90
C VAL A 11 14.30 0.49 -2.30
N ILE A 12 14.38 1.74 -1.83
CA ILE A 12 13.23 2.46 -1.24
C ILE A 12 12.12 2.65 -2.29
N ASP A 13 12.46 3.08 -3.50
CA ASP A 13 11.50 3.28 -4.58
C ASP A 13 10.81 1.96 -4.96
N GLY A 14 11.54 0.83 -4.93
CA GLY A 14 10.94 -0.50 -5.15
C GLY A 14 9.90 -0.86 -4.09
N TYR A 15 10.18 -0.56 -2.82
CA TYR A 15 9.21 -0.74 -1.75
C TYR A 15 7.99 0.16 -1.93
N PHE A 16 8.19 1.45 -2.24
CA PHE A 16 7.12 2.42 -2.42
C PHE A 16 6.25 2.13 -3.64
N ARG A 17 6.83 1.63 -4.75
CA ARG A 17 6.05 1.15 -5.91
C ARG A 17 5.12 0.00 -5.54
N PHE A 18 5.59 -0.95 -4.74
CA PHE A 18 4.76 -2.08 -4.31
C PHE A 18 3.76 -1.71 -3.21
N SER A 19 4.07 -0.70 -2.40
CA SER A 19 3.21 -0.25 -1.31
C SER A 19 3.05 1.27 -1.30
N PRO A 20 2.32 1.86 -2.26
CA PRO A 20 2.13 3.31 -2.38
C PRO A 20 1.62 3.98 -1.10
N ASN A 21 0.76 3.31 -0.32
CA ASN A 21 0.33 3.85 0.98
C ASN A 21 1.50 4.17 1.92
N HIS A 22 2.52 3.31 1.98
CA HIS A 22 3.69 3.56 2.81
C HIS A 22 4.48 4.78 2.34
N ALA A 23 4.57 4.99 1.02
CA ALA A 23 5.20 6.16 0.44
C ALA A 23 4.47 7.46 0.85
N ARG A 24 3.13 7.47 0.72
CA ARG A 24 2.26 8.58 1.13
C ARG A 24 2.40 8.89 2.62
N VAL A 25 2.38 7.87 3.47
CA VAL A 25 2.52 8.01 4.93
C VAL A 25 3.91 8.54 5.31
N ALA A 26 4.95 8.15 4.57
CA ALA A 26 6.32 8.67 4.70
C ALA A 26 6.49 10.10 4.18
N GLY A 27 5.50 10.64 3.46
CA GLY A 27 5.51 12.00 2.91
C GLY A 27 6.02 12.11 1.48
N ASP A 28 6.14 11.00 0.76
CA ASP A 28 6.43 11.01 -0.67
C ASP A 28 5.15 11.21 -1.48
N HIS A 29 4.85 12.49 -1.74
CA HIS A 29 3.64 12.91 -2.45
C HIS A 29 3.65 12.60 -3.95
N HIS A 30 4.72 12.02 -4.51
CA HIS A 30 4.67 11.48 -5.89
C HIS A 30 3.72 10.28 -6.00
N PHE A 31 3.40 9.63 -4.88
CA PHE A 31 2.47 8.50 -4.80
C PHE A 31 1.05 8.90 -4.41
N ASP A 32 0.77 10.19 -4.22
CA ASP A 32 -0.59 10.67 -4.02
C ASP A 32 -1.46 10.32 -5.23
N GLY A 33 -2.63 9.75 -4.99
CA GLY A 33 -3.51 9.29 -6.06
C GLY A 33 -3.18 7.92 -6.65
N VAL A 34 -2.06 7.31 -6.26
CA VAL A 34 -1.69 5.96 -6.68
C VAL A 34 -2.35 4.94 -5.75
N VAL A 35 -2.98 3.92 -6.33
CA VAL A 35 -3.42 2.71 -5.62
C VAL A 35 -2.37 1.61 -5.84
N GLY A 36 -2.13 0.79 -4.83
CA GLY A 36 -1.30 -0.41 -4.98
C GLY A 36 -1.95 -1.45 -5.90
N ASP A 37 -1.11 -2.20 -6.63
CA ASP A 37 -1.51 -3.37 -7.40
C ASP A 37 -0.94 -4.64 -6.75
N PRO A 38 -1.69 -5.31 -5.86
CA PRO A 38 -1.25 -6.55 -5.25
C PRO A 38 -1.61 -7.78 -6.12
N SER A 39 -1.76 -7.65 -7.44
CA SER A 39 -1.99 -8.82 -8.30
C SER A 39 -0.87 -9.86 -8.17
N GLY A 40 -1.19 -11.13 -8.42
CA GLY A 40 -0.21 -12.22 -8.35
C GLY A 40 1.03 -11.97 -9.23
N THR A 41 0.86 -11.31 -10.39
CA THR A 41 1.97 -10.90 -11.26
C THR A 41 2.87 -9.86 -10.62
N THR A 42 2.29 -8.85 -9.96
CA THR A 42 3.05 -7.77 -9.31
C THR A 42 3.72 -8.26 -8.03
N ILE A 43 3.08 -9.16 -7.27
CA ILE A 43 3.71 -9.86 -6.14
C ILE A 43 4.94 -10.65 -6.60
N GLN A 44 4.82 -11.43 -7.68
CA GLN A 44 5.94 -12.21 -8.20
C GLN A 44 7.09 -11.31 -8.68
N ALA A 45 6.77 -10.25 -9.42
CA ALA A 45 7.76 -9.26 -9.83
C ALA A 45 8.46 -8.59 -8.64
N ARG A 46 7.73 -8.30 -7.56
CA ARG A 46 8.33 -7.73 -6.34
C ARG A 46 9.27 -8.70 -5.65
N ILE A 47 8.94 -9.99 -5.59
CA ILE A 47 9.83 -11.03 -5.02
C ILE A 47 11.14 -11.09 -5.80
N GLU A 48 11.07 -11.09 -7.14
CA GLU A 48 12.24 -11.11 -8.02
C GLU A 48 13.11 -9.85 -7.86
N GLU A 49 12.48 -8.68 -7.76
CA GLU A 49 13.17 -7.41 -7.49
C GLU A 49 13.87 -7.44 -6.12
N ILE A 50 13.22 -7.97 -5.08
CA ILE A 50 13.82 -8.12 -3.74
C ILE A 50 15.07 -9.01 -3.80
N ASP A 51 15.02 -10.13 -4.52
CA ASP A 51 16.16 -11.05 -4.65
C ASP A 51 17.36 -10.36 -5.32
N ILE A 52 17.13 -9.58 -6.37
CA ILE A 52 18.17 -8.77 -7.04
C ILE A 52 18.73 -7.69 -6.09
N GLN A 53 17.86 -7.00 -5.35
CA GLN A 53 18.25 -5.94 -4.40
C GLN A 53 19.10 -6.51 -3.26
N LEU A 54 18.74 -7.67 -2.72
CA LEU A 54 19.51 -8.35 -1.67
C LEU A 54 20.90 -8.74 -2.16
N GLU A 55 21.01 -9.38 -3.33
CA GLU A 55 22.31 -9.73 -3.91
C GLU A 55 23.20 -8.49 -4.12
N LYS A 56 22.61 -7.38 -4.58
CA LYS A 56 23.31 -6.13 -4.79
C LYS A 56 23.87 -5.58 -3.48
N LEU A 57 23.04 -5.48 -2.44
CA LEU A 57 23.43 -4.96 -1.12
C LEU A 57 24.48 -5.84 -0.43
N GLU A 58 24.36 -7.17 -0.51
CA GLU A 58 25.29 -8.11 0.13
C GLU A 58 26.70 -8.05 -0.50
N ARG A 59 26.81 -7.70 -1.80
CA ARG A 59 28.09 -7.52 -2.50
C ARG A 59 28.76 -6.16 -2.24
N LEU A 60 28.06 -5.20 -1.63
CA LEU A 60 28.62 -3.88 -1.35
C LEU A 60 29.67 -3.94 -0.25
N ASN A 61 30.82 -3.32 -0.52
CA ASN A 61 31.96 -3.25 0.40
C ASN A 61 32.53 -1.83 0.43
N GLY A 62 33.32 -1.52 1.46
CA GLY A 62 33.98 -0.21 1.60
C GLY A 62 33.07 0.93 2.08
N LEU A 63 31.87 0.61 2.58
CA LEU A 63 30.90 1.57 3.12
C LEU A 63 31.43 2.32 4.35
N SER A 64 30.99 3.56 4.54
CA SER A 64 31.17 4.26 5.82
C SER A 64 30.37 3.56 6.93
N PRO A 65 30.64 3.84 8.21
CA PRO A 65 29.85 3.28 9.32
C PRO A 65 28.34 3.57 9.18
N ASP A 66 27.97 4.79 8.80
CA ASP A 66 26.57 5.19 8.62
C ASP A 66 25.93 4.39 7.47
N GLN A 67 26.58 4.33 6.31
CA GLN A 67 26.11 3.56 5.16
C GLN A 67 26.02 2.06 5.45
N ALA A 68 26.90 1.53 6.29
CA ALA A 68 26.84 0.14 6.71
C ALA A 68 25.63 -0.15 7.61
N ALA A 69 25.25 0.81 8.46
CA ALA A 69 24.03 0.73 9.27
C ALA A 69 22.78 0.81 8.39
N ASP A 70 22.73 1.76 7.45
CA ASP A 70 21.61 1.91 6.50
C ASP A 70 21.45 0.64 5.65
N ARG A 71 22.54 0.08 5.13
CA ARG A 71 22.55 -1.21 4.43
C ARG A 71 21.95 -2.33 5.29
N GLN A 72 22.31 -2.40 6.57
CA GLN A 72 21.76 -3.42 7.45
C GLN A 72 20.25 -3.26 7.61
N GLY A 73 19.75 -2.03 7.75
CA GLY A 73 18.33 -1.72 7.78
C GLY A 73 17.60 -2.19 6.51
N LEU A 74 18.13 -1.82 5.34
CA LEU A 74 17.56 -2.23 4.05
C LEU A 74 17.55 -3.76 3.88
N VAL A 75 18.63 -4.45 4.25
CA VAL A 75 18.70 -5.93 4.18
C VAL A 75 17.66 -6.58 5.08
N VAL A 76 17.47 -6.07 6.30
CA VAL A 76 16.45 -6.60 7.23
C VAL A 76 15.03 -6.36 6.68
N GLN A 77 14.77 -5.16 6.14
CA GLN A 77 13.49 -4.83 5.53
C GLN A 77 13.18 -5.77 4.35
N LEU A 78 14.12 -5.93 3.42
CA LEU A 78 13.95 -6.78 2.25
C LEU A 78 13.77 -8.26 2.60
N LYS A 79 14.55 -8.79 3.55
CA LYS A 79 14.39 -10.17 4.03
C LYS A 79 13.03 -10.38 4.69
N THR A 80 12.55 -9.39 5.45
CA THR A 80 11.21 -9.41 6.04
C THR A 80 10.13 -9.42 4.95
N SER A 81 10.17 -8.48 4.01
CA SER A 81 9.18 -8.44 2.91
C SER A 81 9.17 -9.72 2.10
N ARG A 82 10.35 -10.30 1.80
CA ARG A 82 10.44 -11.58 1.11
C ARG A 82 9.79 -12.71 1.91
N LEU A 83 10.10 -12.81 3.20
CA LEU A 83 9.51 -13.79 4.12
C LEU A 83 7.97 -13.68 4.12
N GLU A 84 7.45 -12.46 4.21
CA GLU A 84 6.01 -12.18 4.21
C GLU A 84 5.31 -12.62 2.92
N LEU A 85 5.92 -12.33 1.76
CA LEU A 85 5.34 -12.63 0.45
C LEU A 85 5.48 -14.11 0.07
N THR A 86 6.54 -14.80 0.51
CA THR A 86 6.86 -16.16 0.04
C THR A 86 6.54 -17.26 1.04
N GLU A 87 7.00 -17.12 2.29
CA GLU A 87 6.90 -18.17 3.31
C GLU A 87 5.63 -18.00 4.15
N LEU A 88 5.40 -16.78 4.65
CA LEU A 88 4.18 -16.49 5.40
C LEU A 88 2.97 -16.34 4.47
N ARG A 89 3.19 -16.06 3.18
CA ARG A 89 2.13 -15.96 2.16
C ARG A 89 1.01 -14.98 2.56
N ARG A 90 1.37 -13.86 3.20
CA ARG A 90 0.39 -12.89 3.75
C ARG A 90 -0.68 -12.44 2.75
N PRO A 91 -0.37 -12.16 1.46
CA PRO A 91 -1.40 -11.80 0.49
C PRO A 91 -2.47 -12.87 0.23
N PHE A 92 -2.20 -14.13 0.60
CA PHE A 92 -3.07 -15.28 0.31
C PHE A 92 -3.84 -15.76 1.55
N ASN A 93 -3.25 -15.63 2.74
CA ASN A 93 -3.80 -16.19 3.98
C ASN A 93 -4.14 -15.17 5.07
N GLU A 94 -3.84 -13.88 4.86
CA GLU A 94 -4.11 -12.82 5.81
C GLU A 94 -5.00 -11.73 5.16
N PRO A 95 -6.34 -11.83 5.30
CA PRO A 95 -7.27 -10.83 4.80
C PRO A 95 -6.97 -9.39 5.23
N MET A 96 -6.39 -9.17 6.42
CA MET A 96 -6.01 -7.83 6.89
C MET A 96 -4.90 -7.19 6.05
N PHE A 97 -4.20 -7.95 5.21
CA PHE A 97 -3.30 -7.39 4.20
C PHE A 97 -4.04 -6.40 3.29
N TYR A 98 -5.32 -6.67 2.98
CA TYR A 98 -6.11 -5.83 2.08
C TYR A 98 -6.96 -4.77 2.78
N THR A 99 -7.30 -4.98 4.05
CA THR A 99 -8.30 -4.16 4.78
C THR A 99 -7.75 -3.44 6.01
N GLY A 100 -6.48 -3.67 6.35
CA GLY A 100 -5.83 -3.06 7.50
C GLY A 100 -5.57 -1.55 7.36
N PHE A 101 -5.06 -0.96 8.44
CA PHE A 101 -4.70 0.46 8.52
C PHE A 101 -3.63 0.88 7.50
N ASP A 102 -2.69 -0.01 7.16
CA ASP A 102 -1.64 0.30 6.17
C ASP A 102 -2.01 -0.14 4.74
N SER A 103 -3.27 -0.52 4.51
CA SER A 103 -3.77 -0.95 3.21
C SER A 103 -4.20 0.22 2.32
N GLU A 104 -4.49 -0.05 1.06
CA GLU A 104 -5.02 0.96 0.14
C GLU A 104 -6.49 1.34 0.45
N LEU A 105 -7.17 0.66 1.40
CA LEU A 105 -8.49 1.10 1.85
C LEU A 105 -8.42 2.26 2.86
N ASP A 106 -7.26 2.51 3.50
CA ASP A 106 -7.08 3.66 4.38
C ASP A 106 -6.75 4.95 3.59
N VAL A 107 -7.78 5.76 3.39
CA VAL A 107 -7.66 7.08 2.75
C VAL A 107 -7.38 8.22 3.73
N SER A 108 -7.15 7.92 5.01
CA SER A 108 -7.08 8.95 6.05
C SER A 108 -5.91 9.93 5.87
N SER A 109 -4.86 9.54 5.15
CA SER A 109 -3.74 10.42 4.78
C SER A 109 -4.17 11.64 3.96
N TYR A 110 -5.15 11.49 3.06
CA TYR A 110 -5.70 12.58 2.26
C TYR A 110 -6.47 13.60 3.10
N LEU A 111 -7.03 13.19 4.24
CA LEU A 111 -7.92 14.02 5.08
C LEU A 111 -7.19 14.61 6.28
N LYS A 112 -6.50 13.75 7.06
CA LYS A 112 -5.92 14.10 8.35
C LYS A 112 -4.64 14.93 8.26
N ARG A 113 -3.95 14.90 7.11
CA ARG A 113 -2.67 15.61 6.91
C ARG A 113 -2.85 16.80 5.95
N PRO A 114 -2.57 18.05 6.39
CA PRO A 114 -2.72 19.23 5.55
C PRO A 114 -1.46 19.48 4.70
N TYR A 115 -1.04 18.50 3.90
CA TYR A 115 0.19 18.60 3.07
C TYR A 115 0.01 19.46 1.81
N ALA A 116 -1.23 19.67 1.37
CA ALA A 116 -1.62 20.48 0.22
C ALA A 116 -3.00 21.11 0.45
N PRO A 117 -3.40 22.13 -0.34
CA PRO A 117 -4.78 22.63 -0.36
C PRO A 117 -5.79 21.50 -0.51
N ILE A 118 -6.95 21.60 0.13
CA ILE A 118 -7.94 20.50 0.17
C ILE A 118 -8.34 20.05 -1.23
N GLY A 119 -8.50 20.96 -2.20
CA GLY A 119 -8.85 20.59 -3.58
C GLY A 119 -7.81 19.68 -4.25
N GLU A 120 -6.52 19.91 -4.02
CA GLU A 120 -5.45 19.04 -4.55
C GLU A 120 -5.48 17.65 -3.89
N ARG A 121 -5.79 17.60 -2.59
CA ARG A 121 -5.91 16.33 -1.84
C ARG A 121 -7.15 15.53 -2.26
N LEU A 122 -8.26 16.20 -2.53
CA LEU A 122 -9.49 15.56 -3.02
C LEU A 122 -9.31 15.04 -4.45
N GLU A 123 -8.58 15.77 -5.29
CA GLU A 123 -8.22 15.28 -6.63
C GLU A 123 -7.35 14.01 -6.57
N ALA A 124 -6.34 13.99 -5.70
CA ALA A 124 -5.54 12.79 -5.47
C ALA A 124 -6.40 11.65 -4.91
N LEU A 125 -7.25 11.91 -3.91
CA LEU A 125 -8.19 10.92 -3.39
C LEU A 125 -9.05 10.33 -4.51
N ARG A 126 -9.58 11.15 -5.41
CA ARG A 126 -10.40 10.70 -6.54
C ARG A 126 -9.64 9.76 -7.48
N GLN A 127 -8.38 10.06 -7.77
CA GLN A 127 -7.51 9.20 -8.58
C GLN A 127 -7.25 7.85 -7.89
N HIS A 128 -7.00 7.89 -6.58
CA HIS A 128 -6.78 6.69 -5.77
C HIS A 128 -8.04 5.81 -5.70
N LEU A 129 -9.21 6.38 -5.43
CA LEU A 129 -10.49 5.67 -5.41
C LEU A 129 -10.85 5.04 -6.76
N ALA A 130 -10.41 5.63 -7.88
CA ALA A 130 -10.64 5.06 -9.21
C ALA A 130 -9.96 3.70 -9.41
N GLY A 131 -8.95 3.38 -8.60
CA GLY A 131 -8.23 2.11 -8.64
C GLY A 131 -8.72 1.03 -7.67
N TYR A 132 -9.72 1.33 -6.82
CA TYR A 132 -10.24 0.39 -5.81
C TYR A 132 -10.73 -0.93 -6.42
N SER A 133 -11.46 -0.86 -7.53
CA SER A 133 -11.97 -2.05 -8.22
C SER A 133 -10.88 -3.09 -8.50
N GLY A 134 -9.75 -2.68 -9.10
CA GLY A 134 -8.63 -3.57 -9.39
C GLY A 134 -7.94 -4.10 -8.14
N TYR A 135 -7.78 -3.25 -7.12
CA TYR A 135 -7.22 -3.66 -5.82
C TYR A 135 -8.07 -4.73 -5.12
N LEU A 136 -9.39 -4.54 -5.10
CA LEU A 136 -10.35 -5.47 -4.51
C LEU A 136 -10.53 -6.75 -5.34
N GLU A 137 -10.35 -6.68 -6.67
CA GLU A 137 -10.30 -7.87 -7.53
C GLU A 137 -9.05 -8.70 -7.21
N ALA A 138 -7.87 -8.09 -7.12
CA ALA A 138 -6.65 -8.78 -6.72
C ALA A 138 -6.77 -9.42 -5.32
N ALA A 139 -7.45 -8.75 -4.38
CA ALA A 139 -7.75 -9.33 -3.07
C ALA A 139 -8.57 -10.63 -3.19
N ARG A 140 -9.65 -10.62 -3.98
CA ARG A 140 -10.50 -11.80 -4.21
C ARG A 140 -9.75 -12.94 -4.90
N ASP A 141 -8.89 -12.62 -5.87
CA ASP A 141 -8.13 -13.61 -6.63
C ASP A 141 -7.01 -14.26 -5.79
N ASN A 142 -6.40 -13.50 -4.88
CA ASN A 142 -5.30 -13.99 -4.06
C ASN A 142 -5.77 -14.75 -2.82
N LEU A 143 -6.83 -14.31 -2.14
CA LEU A 143 -7.23 -14.91 -0.87
C LEU A 143 -7.68 -16.37 -1.05
N GLU A 144 -7.15 -17.26 -0.21
CA GLU A 144 -7.48 -18.68 -0.28
C GLU A 144 -8.98 -18.92 0.03
N PRO A 145 -9.65 -19.90 -0.62
CA PRO A 145 -11.08 -20.14 -0.41
C PRO A 145 -11.48 -20.53 1.03
N SER A 146 -10.52 -20.92 1.85
CA SER A 146 -10.73 -21.39 3.22
C SER A 146 -9.72 -20.74 4.16
N LEU A 147 -10.18 -19.75 4.92
CA LEU A 147 -9.38 -19.00 5.88
C LEU A 147 -9.91 -19.16 7.30
N PRO A 148 -9.09 -18.92 8.34
CA PRO A 148 -9.57 -18.94 9.72
C PRO A 148 -10.69 -17.92 9.93
N ARG A 149 -11.81 -18.39 10.48
CA ARG A 149 -12.99 -17.55 10.73
C ARG A 149 -12.69 -16.25 11.48
N PRO A 150 -11.87 -16.24 12.56
CA PRO A 150 -11.57 -14.99 13.26
C PRO A 150 -10.87 -13.95 12.37
N ASN A 151 -9.96 -14.36 11.49
CA ASN A 151 -9.27 -13.45 10.57
C ASN A 151 -10.25 -12.85 9.55
N LEU A 152 -11.18 -13.66 9.04
CA LEU A 152 -12.24 -13.20 8.15
C LEU A 152 -13.18 -12.19 8.84
N GLU A 153 -13.65 -12.50 10.05
CA GLU A 153 -14.55 -11.61 10.81
C GLU A 153 -13.90 -10.24 11.04
N ILE A 154 -12.63 -10.21 11.47
CA ILE A 154 -11.89 -8.95 11.68
C ILE A 154 -11.73 -8.17 10.38
N ALA A 155 -11.40 -8.84 9.26
CA ALA A 155 -11.21 -8.15 8.00
C ALA A 155 -12.51 -7.62 7.40
N ILE A 156 -13.64 -8.32 7.60
CA ILE A 156 -14.97 -7.86 7.22
C ILE A 156 -15.34 -6.60 8.02
N GLU A 157 -15.13 -6.63 9.33
CA GLU A 157 -15.36 -5.46 10.20
C GLU A 157 -14.48 -4.28 9.80
N ALA A 158 -13.20 -4.52 9.49
CA ALA A 158 -12.27 -3.50 9.06
C ALA A 158 -12.72 -2.83 7.75
N ALA A 159 -13.06 -3.61 6.71
CA ALA A 159 -13.54 -3.06 5.44
C ALA A 159 -14.89 -2.34 5.57
N ALA A 160 -15.80 -2.84 6.40
CA ALA A 160 -17.04 -2.13 6.71
C ALA A 160 -16.75 -0.76 7.36
N GLY A 161 -15.80 -0.71 8.30
CA GLY A 161 -15.33 0.54 8.89
C GLY A 161 -14.73 1.51 7.88
N GLN A 162 -13.97 1.03 6.89
CA GLN A 162 -13.43 1.87 5.81
C GLN A 162 -14.54 2.42 4.90
N ALA A 163 -15.54 1.59 4.56
CA ALA A 163 -16.70 2.04 3.80
C ALA A 163 -17.52 3.09 4.56
N ASP A 164 -17.70 2.93 5.87
CA ASP A 164 -18.43 3.90 6.70
C ASP A 164 -17.63 5.20 6.87
N TYR A 165 -16.30 5.13 6.98
CA TYR A 165 -15.44 6.32 6.98
C TYR A 165 -15.52 7.11 5.66
N LEU A 166 -15.55 6.40 4.53
CA LEU A 166 -15.78 7.00 3.21
C LEU A 166 -17.15 7.70 3.14
N ASP A 167 -18.21 7.02 3.58
CA ASP A 167 -19.59 7.52 3.51
C ASP A 167 -19.89 8.63 4.56
N GLY A 168 -19.07 8.74 5.59
CA GLY A 168 -19.17 9.70 6.69
C GLY A 168 -18.22 10.89 6.57
N GLU A 169 -17.07 10.81 7.24
CA GLU A 169 -16.13 11.93 7.39
C GLU A 169 -15.51 12.36 6.06
N VAL A 170 -15.16 11.42 5.19
CA VAL A 170 -14.56 11.74 3.89
C VAL A 170 -15.57 12.45 3.00
N ARG A 171 -16.81 11.93 2.92
CA ARG A 171 -17.93 12.61 2.26
C ARG A 171 -18.17 14.02 2.80
N THR A 172 -18.13 14.18 4.11
CA THR A 172 -18.32 15.49 4.77
C THR A 172 -17.21 16.47 4.40
N ALA A 173 -15.96 16.02 4.35
CA ALA A 173 -14.83 16.86 3.94
C ALA A 173 -14.86 17.21 2.45
N ALA A 174 -15.44 16.35 1.62
CA ALA A 174 -15.66 16.59 0.19
C ALA A 174 -16.93 17.41 -0.11
N ALA A 175 -17.61 17.95 0.91
CA ALA A 175 -18.83 18.74 0.72
C ALA A 175 -18.57 19.95 -0.19
N GLY A 176 -19.14 19.92 -1.39
CA GLY A 176 -18.96 20.94 -2.43
C GLY A 176 -18.13 20.48 -3.64
N ASP A 177 -17.52 19.29 -3.58
CA ASP A 177 -16.84 18.65 -4.71
C ASP A 177 -17.68 17.46 -5.21
N ALA A 178 -18.53 17.72 -6.20
CA ALA A 178 -19.44 16.71 -6.74
C ALA A 178 -18.71 15.53 -7.40
N ASP A 179 -17.49 15.72 -7.89
CA ASP A 179 -16.73 14.68 -8.59
C ASP A 179 -16.13 13.71 -7.59
N THR A 180 -15.58 14.24 -6.50
CA THR A 180 -15.11 13.43 -5.37
C THR A 180 -16.27 12.69 -4.70
N ILE A 181 -17.44 13.32 -4.53
CA ILE A 181 -18.63 12.65 -3.97
C ILE A 181 -19.03 11.43 -4.82
N ARG A 182 -19.02 11.53 -6.14
CA ARG A 182 -19.33 10.38 -7.01
C ARG A 182 -18.29 9.26 -6.91
N ALA A 183 -17.01 9.60 -6.76
CA ALA A 183 -15.96 8.61 -6.55
C ALA A 183 -16.11 7.88 -5.20
N ILE A 184 -16.50 8.60 -4.15
CA ILE A 184 -16.84 8.02 -2.84
C ILE A 184 -18.04 7.06 -2.96
N ASP A 185 -19.12 7.47 -3.64
CA ASP A 185 -20.30 6.61 -3.83
C ASP A 185 -19.92 5.27 -4.47
N GLN A 186 -19.10 5.31 -5.52
CA GLN A 186 -18.60 4.12 -6.21
C GLN A 186 -17.73 3.25 -5.29
N ALA A 187 -16.76 3.86 -4.61
CA ALA A 187 -15.83 3.15 -3.73
C ALA A 187 -16.54 2.48 -2.54
N VAL A 188 -17.58 3.11 -1.98
CA VAL A 188 -18.41 2.52 -0.90
C VAL A 188 -19.13 1.28 -1.39
N VAL A 189 -19.71 1.31 -2.59
CA VAL A 189 -20.39 0.16 -3.19
C VAL A 189 -19.39 -0.98 -3.45
N GLU A 190 -18.23 -0.67 -4.04
CA GLU A 190 -17.19 -1.66 -4.33
C GLU A 190 -16.66 -2.32 -3.05
N THR A 191 -16.37 -1.52 -2.02
CA THR A 191 -15.85 -2.02 -0.74
C THR A 191 -16.87 -2.89 -0.03
N ARG A 192 -18.15 -2.47 0.03
CA ARG A 192 -19.23 -3.27 0.63
C ARG A 192 -19.54 -4.56 -0.14
N ALA A 193 -19.25 -4.61 -1.44
CA ALA A 193 -19.39 -5.82 -2.26
C ALA A 193 -18.17 -6.76 -2.16
N ALA A 194 -17.07 -6.31 -1.55
CA ALA A 194 -15.87 -7.14 -1.35
C ALA A 194 -15.89 -7.94 -0.05
N VAL A 195 -16.85 -7.65 0.84
CA VAL A 195 -17.09 -8.34 2.11
C VAL A 195 -18.44 -9.02 2.16
#